data_AF-A0A843WCF1-F1
#
_entry.id   AF-A0A843WCF1-F1
#
_cell.length_a   1.000
_cell.length_b   1.000
_cell.length_c   1.000
_cell.angle_alpha   90.00
_cell.angle_beta   90.00
_cell.angle_gamma   90.00
#
_symmetry.space_group_name_H-M   'P 1'
#
loop_
_entity.id
_entity.type
_entity.pdbx_description
1 polymer ?
#
loop_
_entity_poly.entity_id
_entity_poly.type
_entity_poly.pdbx_seq_one_letter_code
_entity_poly.pdbx_strand_id
1 'polypeptide(L)'
;MVKFLKPNKVIIVLQGRFASRKAVIVKNIDDGTHDRAYGDCLVAGIYKYPKKVIRKDSAKKTVKKSRMKAFVKLVNYNHIMPTRYALDVDLKDMVTPDIL
;
A
#
# COMPACT_ATOMS: atom_id res chain seq x y z
N MET A 1 24.36 -6.29 -5.98
CA MET A 1 23.40 -6.47 -4.86
C MET A 1 22.00 -6.33 -5.43
N VAL A 2 21.11 -7.32 -5.29
CA VAL A 2 19.78 -7.28 -5.94
C VAL A 2 18.84 -6.38 -5.14
N LYS A 3 18.23 -5.39 -5.79
CA LYS A 3 17.29 -4.47 -5.17
C LYS A 3 16.05 -5.22 -4.69
N PHE A 4 15.81 -5.25 -3.38
CA PHE A 4 14.70 -6.01 -2.80
C PHE A 4 13.39 -5.22 -2.73
N LEU A 5 13.47 -3.87 -2.79
CA LEU A 5 12.33 -2.98 -2.95
C LEU A 5 12.00 -2.91 -4.43
N LYS A 6 11.02 -3.71 -4.83
CA LYS A 6 10.52 -3.78 -6.20
C LYS A 6 9.02 -3.43 -6.19
N PRO A 7 8.46 -3.05 -7.34
CA PRO A 7 7.02 -3.04 -7.51
C PRO A 7 6.40 -4.37 -7.05
N ASN A 8 5.15 -4.32 -6.62
CA ASN A 8 4.38 -5.48 -6.17
C ASN A 8 4.85 -6.09 -4.83
N LYS A 9 5.81 -5.47 -4.15
CA LYS A 9 6.21 -5.92 -2.82
C LYS A 9 5.31 -5.37 -1.73
N VAL A 10 4.94 -6.23 -0.77
CA VAL A 10 4.15 -5.86 0.39
C VAL A 10 5.06 -5.25 1.46
N ILE A 11 4.63 -4.12 1.99
CA ILE A 11 5.33 -3.31 2.98
C ILE A 11 4.39 -2.94 4.13
N ILE A 12 4.96 -2.56 5.26
CA ILE A 12 4.25 -1.93 6.38
C ILE A 12 4.75 -0.50 6.51
N VAL A 13 3.82 0.46 6.60
CA VAL A 13 4.18 1.86 6.84
C VAL A 13 4.53 2.04 8.32
N LEU A 14 5.66 2.66 8.63
CA LEU A 14 6.16 2.82 10.00
C LEU A 14 5.67 4.11 10.65
N GLN A 15 5.59 5.21 9.90
CA GLN A 15 5.34 6.55 10.46
C GLN A 15 4.23 7.32 9.70
N GLY A 16 3.65 8.32 10.38
CA GLY A 16 2.60 9.19 9.86
C GLY A 16 1.18 8.62 10.01
N ARG A 17 0.20 9.28 9.37
CA ARG A 17 -1.25 8.94 9.49
C ARG A 17 -1.59 7.48 9.17
N PHE A 18 -0.81 6.84 8.29
CA PHE A 18 -1.02 5.47 7.85
C PHE A 18 -0.07 4.46 8.51
N ALA A 19 0.55 4.81 9.64
CA ALA A 19 1.39 3.90 10.40
C ALA A 19 0.69 2.56 10.71
N SER A 20 1.45 1.48 10.71
CA SER A 20 1.03 0.08 10.90
C SER A 20 0.01 -0.43 9.87
N ARG A 21 -0.19 0.29 8.76
CA ARG A 21 -0.99 -0.20 7.63
C ARG A 21 -0.12 -0.96 6.65
N LYS A 22 -0.65 -2.07 6.16
CA LYS A 22 -0.08 -2.87 5.08
C LYS A 22 -0.38 -2.21 3.75
N ALA A 23 0.60 -2.21 2.89
CA ALA A 23 0.50 -1.61 1.58
C ALA A 23 1.43 -2.29 0.58
N VAL A 24 1.26 -1.96 -0.70
CA VAL A 24 2.03 -2.50 -1.81
C VAL A 24 2.73 -1.36 -2.52
N ILE A 25 4.00 -1.57 -2.88
CA ILE A 25 4.75 -0.63 -3.71
C ILE A 25 4.23 -0.74 -5.14
N VAL A 26 3.71 0.35 -5.69
CA VAL A 26 3.27 0.43 -7.09
C VAL A 26 4.42 0.90 -7.98
N LYS A 27 5.10 1.97 -7.56
CA LYS A 27 6.20 2.59 -8.30
C LYS A 27 7.33 2.97 -7.36
N ASN A 28 8.55 2.71 -7.78
CA ASN A 28 9.76 3.13 -7.11
C ASN A 28 10.26 4.44 -7.73
N ILE A 29 10.70 5.39 -6.90
CA ILE A 29 11.30 6.66 -7.33
C ILE A 29 12.60 6.80 -6.53
N ASP A 30 13.68 6.34 -7.14
CA ASP A 30 14.94 6.15 -6.43
C ASP A 30 15.83 7.39 -6.44
N ASP A 31 15.81 8.12 -7.56
CA ASP A 31 16.71 9.26 -7.81
C ASP A 31 16.18 10.59 -7.25
N GLY A 32 15.05 10.55 -6.53
CA GLY A 32 14.36 11.75 -6.06
C GLY A 32 13.75 12.56 -7.21
N THR A 33 12.88 13.50 -6.85
CA THR A 33 12.32 14.50 -7.78
C THR A 33 12.69 15.90 -7.29
N HIS A 34 12.53 16.93 -8.13
CA HIS A 34 12.80 18.30 -7.70
C HIS A 34 12.02 18.69 -6.43
N ASP A 35 10.77 18.21 -6.30
CA ASP A 35 9.95 18.45 -5.11
C ASP A 35 10.39 17.66 -3.87
N ARG A 36 11.13 16.56 -4.09
CA ARG A 36 11.52 15.60 -3.05
C ARG A 36 12.90 15.02 -3.36
N ALA A 37 13.92 15.60 -2.73
CA ALA A 37 15.31 15.17 -2.90
C ALA A 37 15.67 13.82 -2.24
N TYR A 38 14.69 13.00 -1.84
CA TYR A 38 14.89 11.71 -1.18
C TYR A 38 14.22 10.59 -1.97
N GLY A 39 14.75 9.37 -1.84
CA GLY A 39 14.14 8.18 -2.42
C GLY A 39 12.78 7.88 -1.78
N ASP A 40 11.74 7.82 -2.62
CA ASP A 40 10.39 7.54 -2.19
C ASP A 40 9.70 6.50 -3.08
N CYS A 41 8.53 6.07 -2.66
CA CYS A 41 7.74 5.10 -3.40
C CYS A 41 6.27 5.46 -3.36
N LEU A 42 5.60 5.19 -4.47
CA LEU A 42 4.15 5.26 -4.57
C LEU A 42 3.56 3.98 -4.01
N VAL A 43 2.73 4.14 -3.00
CA VAL A 43 2.22 3.03 -2.19
C VAL A 43 0.70 3.03 -2.23
N ALA A 44 0.13 1.86 -2.53
CA ALA A 44 -1.31 1.60 -2.43
C ALA A 44 -1.57 0.68 -1.23
N GLY A 45 -2.35 1.14 -0.26
CA GLY A 45 -2.54 0.45 1.01
C GLY A 45 -3.99 0.37 1.49
N ILE A 46 -4.19 -0.43 2.54
CA ILE A 46 -5.51 -0.64 3.12
C ILE A 46 -5.65 0.27 4.35
N TYR A 47 -6.52 1.28 4.25
CA TYR A 47 -6.85 2.16 5.38
C TYR A 47 -7.76 1.45 6.38
N LYS A 48 -8.82 0.82 5.86
CA LYS A 48 -9.79 0.06 6.66
C LYS A 48 -9.82 -1.38 6.19
N TYR A 49 -9.31 -2.27 7.04
CA TYR A 49 -9.35 -3.71 6.81
C TYR A 49 -10.77 -4.25 6.87
N PRO A 50 -11.06 -5.33 6.13
CA PRO A 50 -12.34 -6.02 6.25
C PRO A 50 -12.49 -6.61 7.65
N LYS A 51 -13.71 -6.61 8.18
CA LYS A 51 -14.02 -7.20 9.49
C LYS A 51 -14.21 -8.71 9.33
N LYS A 52 -13.95 -9.47 10.41
CA LYS A 52 -14.18 -10.93 10.45
C LYS A 52 -15.64 -11.26 10.09
N VAL A 53 -15.80 -12.02 9.01
CA VAL A 53 -17.07 -12.61 8.57
C VAL A 53 -17.25 -13.96 9.24
N ILE A 54 -18.45 -14.25 9.73
CA ILE A 54 -18.80 -15.52 10.37
C ILE A 54 -19.88 -16.19 9.53
N ARG A 55 -19.88 -17.53 9.42
CA ARG A 55 -20.88 -18.30 8.66
C ARG A 55 -22.34 -17.99 9.01
N LYS A 56 -22.61 -17.51 10.23
CA LYS A 56 -23.94 -17.13 10.72
C LYS A 56 -24.40 -15.74 10.25
N ASP A 57 -23.53 -14.92 9.65
CA ASP A 57 -23.90 -13.58 9.20
C ASP A 57 -24.81 -13.65 7.96
N SER A 58 -25.84 -12.80 7.92
CA SER A 58 -26.67 -12.63 6.72
C SER A 58 -25.88 -11.97 5.59
N ALA A 59 -26.29 -12.20 4.34
CA ALA A 59 -25.62 -11.64 3.16
C ALA A 59 -25.42 -10.11 3.26
N LYS A 60 -26.43 -9.38 3.75
CA LYS A 60 -26.37 -7.92 3.97
C LYS A 60 -25.26 -7.53 4.96
N LYS A 61 -25.09 -8.31 6.03
CA LYS A 61 -24.06 -8.05 7.06
C LYS A 61 -22.67 -8.43 6.55
N THR A 62 -22.57 -9.52 5.79
CA THR A 62 -21.32 -9.93 5.13
C THR A 62 -20.81 -8.85 4.18
N VAL A 63 -21.65 -8.33 3.29
CA VAL A 63 -21.28 -7.22 2.39
C VAL A 63 -20.79 -6.01 3.17
N LYS A 64 -21.48 -5.62 4.26
CA LYS A 64 -21.04 -4.48 5.10
C LYS A 64 -19.70 -4.72 5.80
N LYS A 65 -19.40 -5.96 6.20
CA LYS A 65 -18.13 -6.34 6.85
C LYS A 65 -16.97 -6.44 5.87
N SER A 66 -17.23 -6.86 4.63
CA SER A 66 -16.22 -6.98 3.57
C SER A 66 -15.82 -5.65 2.93
N ARG A 67 -16.50 -4.54 3.24
CA ARG A 67 -16.14 -3.20 2.73
C ARG A 67 -14.74 -2.80 3.22
N MET A 68 -13.86 -2.52 2.27
CA MET A 68 -12.53 -1.99 2.50
C MET A 68 -12.46 -0.52 2.10
N LYS A 69 -11.56 0.23 2.73
CA LYS A 69 -11.17 1.57 2.26
C LYS A 69 -9.68 1.55 1.97
N ALA A 70 -9.30 1.90 0.75
CA ALA A 70 -7.90 2.00 0.34
C ALA A 70 -7.37 3.43 0.55
N PHE A 71 -6.05 3.58 0.49
CA PHE A 71 -5.37 4.86 0.37
C PHE A 71 -4.22 4.74 -0.62
N VAL A 72 -3.90 5.84 -1.29
CA VAL A 72 -2.69 6.01 -2.09
C VAL A 72 -1.86 7.08 -1.42
N LYS A 73 -0.55 6.85 -1.30
CA LYS A 73 0.38 7.84 -0.73
C LYS A 73 1.79 7.62 -1.28
N LEU A 74 2.50 8.72 -1.51
CA LEU A 74 3.95 8.68 -1.67
C LEU A 74 4.64 8.65 -0.29
N VAL A 75 5.52 7.67 -0.08
CA VAL A 75 6.17 7.40 1.21
C VAL A 75 7.68 7.27 1.00
N ASN A 76 8.47 7.98 1.82
CA ASN A 76 9.92 7.84 1.88
C ASN A 76 10.32 6.41 2.27
N TYR A 77 11.37 5.87 1.66
CA TYR A 77 11.87 4.53 1.96
C TYR A 77 12.27 4.28 3.42
N ASN A 78 12.67 5.32 4.16
CA ASN A 78 12.99 5.18 5.58
C ASN A 78 11.75 4.91 6.45
N HIS A 79 10.55 5.22 5.95
CA HIS A 79 9.29 5.06 6.68
C HIS A 79 8.53 3.78 6.30
N ILE A 80 9.19 2.82 5.66
CA ILE A 80 8.60 1.54 5.30
C ILE A 80 9.40 0.38 5.89
N MET A 81 8.69 -0.66 6.33
CA MET A 81 9.27 -1.94 6.68
C MET A 81 8.97 -2.93 5.54
N PRO A 82 10.00 -3.42 4.83
CA PRO A 82 9.82 -4.43 3.79
C PRO A 82 9.42 -5.76 4.40
N THR A 83 8.43 -6.43 3.81
CA THR A 83 8.06 -7.79 4.20
C THR A 83 8.57 -8.82 3.19
N ARG A 84 8.50 -10.10 3.55
CA ARG A 84 8.83 -11.20 2.62
C ARG A 84 7.81 -11.32 1.48
N TYR A 85 6.58 -10.86 1.69
CA TYR A 85 5.47 -11.11 0.78
C TYR A 85 5.51 -10.19 -0.45
N ALA A 86 5.16 -10.76 -1.59
CA ALA A 86 4.87 -10.04 -2.82
C ALA A 86 3.43 -10.35 -3.23
N LEU A 87 2.79 -9.40 -3.90
CA LEU A 87 1.42 -9.49 -4.37
C LEU A 87 1.43 -9.30 -5.88
N ASP A 88 1.11 -10.36 -6.61
CA ASP A 88 1.15 -10.38 -8.07
C ASP A 88 -0.15 -9.79 -8.66
N VAL A 89 -0.27 -8.47 -8.63
CA VAL A 89 -1.38 -7.72 -9.22
C VAL A 89 -0.82 -6.47 -9.88
N ASP A 90 -1.19 -6.22 -11.14
CA ASP A 90 -0.81 -5.00 -11.83
C ASP A 90 -1.69 -3.83 -11.39
N LEU A 91 -1.08 -2.93 -10.61
CA LEU A 91 -1.70 -1.70 -10.11
C LEU A 91 -1.19 -0.43 -10.82
N LYS A 92 -0.34 -0.58 -11.83
CA LYS A 92 0.35 0.54 -12.51
C LYS A 92 -0.63 1.45 -13.24
N ASP A 93 -1.63 0.87 -13.89
CA ASP A 93 -2.60 1.64 -14.70
C ASP A 93 -3.63 2.37 -13.83
N MET A 94 -3.87 1.89 -12.61
CA MET A 94 -4.88 2.42 -11.70
C MET A 94 -4.36 3.53 -10.78
N VAL A 95 -3.04 3.57 -10.54
CA VAL A 95 -2.43 4.44 -9.53
C VAL A 95 -1.28 5.23 -10.16
N THR A 96 -1.62 6.41 -10.67
CA THR A 96 -0.65 7.40 -11.16
C THR A 96 -0.35 8.45 -10.08
N PRO A 97 0.84 9.08 -10.12
CA PRO A 97 1.18 10.16 -9.20
C PRO A 97 0.26 11.39 -9.34
N ASP A 98 -0.42 11.55 -10.48
CA ASP A 98 -1.36 12.66 -10.74
C ASP A 98 -2.68 12.54 -9.95
N ILE A 99 -2.96 11.37 -9.36
CA ILE A 99 -4.17 11.11 -8.57
C ILE A 99 -4.03 11.64 -7.12
N LEU A 100 -2.84 12.04 -6.70
CA LEU A 100 -2.51 12.41 -5.32
C LEU A 100 -2.85 13.85 -4.93
#